data_AF-A0A2K3KDM2-F1
#
_entry.id   AF-A0A2K3KDM2-F1
#
_cell.length_a   1.000
_cell.length_b   1.000
_cell.length_c   1.000
_cell.angle_alpha   90.00
_cell.angle_beta   90.00
_cell.angle_gamma   90.00
#
_symmetry.space_group_name_H-M   'P 1'
#
loop_
_entity.id
_entity.type
_entity.pdbx_description
1 polymer ?
#
loop_
_entity_poly.entity_id
_entity_poly.type
_entity_poly.pdbx_seq_one_letter_code
_entity_poly.pdbx_strand_id
1 'polypeptide(L)'
;MMGEERVARRQIGRKGSMARTWLMMSSEGQRQMVEAGRQSIMRRTGLTARDLRNLDPMLSYPSTIVGRDKAMVLNLEQIKAIITAHEVLLLNSRDPSVIPFVDELHARILNHHSTAATTDHSQVVCDLFIGDMINVVE
;
A
#
# COMPACT_ATOMS: atom_id res chain seq x y z
N MET A 1 -32.56 14.19 -8.91
CA MET A 1 -31.13 13.95 -9.20
C MET A 1 -30.69 12.79 -8.32
N MET A 2 -30.48 11.61 -8.94
CA MET A 2 -29.95 10.40 -8.30
C MET A 2 -28.47 10.60 -7.97
N GLY A 3 -27.85 10.05 -6.93
CA GLY A 3 -28.34 9.31 -5.77
C GLY A 3 -27.30 9.43 -4.65
N GLU A 4 -27.78 9.62 -3.43
CA GLU A 4 -26.98 9.43 -2.23
C GLU A 4 -27.05 7.95 -1.85
N GLU A 5 -26.03 7.17 -2.22
CA GLU A 5 -25.94 5.77 -1.81
C GLU A 5 -24.59 5.49 -1.11
N ARG A 6 -24.69 5.54 0.22
CA ARG A 6 -24.12 4.60 1.20
C ARG A 6 -22.65 4.18 1.04
N VAL A 7 -21.83 4.61 2.00
CA VAL A 7 -20.95 3.65 2.69
C VAL A 7 -21.07 3.85 4.21
N ALA A 8 -21.19 2.72 4.88
CA ALA A 8 -21.81 2.54 6.18
C ALA A 8 -20.98 3.03 7.38
N ARG A 9 -21.73 3.40 8.41
CA ARG A 9 -21.32 3.60 9.81
C ARG A 9 -20.64 2.35 10.39
N ARG A 10 -19.56 2.54 11.15
CA ARG A 10 -19.36 2.12 12.57
C ARG A 10 -17.87 2.09 12.93
N GLN A 11 -17.37 3.19 13.51
CA GLN A 11 -16.18 3.11 14.37
C GLN A 11 -16.61 2.51 15.72
N ILE A 12 -16.58 1.18 15.81
CA ILE A 12 -16.54 0.50 17.10
C ILE A 12 -15.07 0.15 17.33
N GLY A 13 -14.36 1.08 17.98
CA GLY A 13 -13.03 0.81 18.50
C GLY A 13 -13.09 -0.30 19.54
N ARG A 14 -12.72 -1.52 19.15
CA ARG A 14 -12.49 -2.63 20.09
C ARG A 14 -10.99 -2.71 20.39
N LYS A 15 -10.71 -2.48 21.66
CA LYS A 15 -9.45 -2.54 22.39
C LYS A 15 -8.69 -3.85 22.11
N GLY A 16 -7.39 -3.78 21.78
CA GLY A 16 -6.45 -4.91 21.87
C GLY A 16 -5.44 -5.08 20.73
N SER A 17 -5.71 -4.58 19.52
CA SER A 17 -4.78 -4.57 18.38
C SER A 17 -5.26 -3.50 17.42
N MET A 18 -4.83 -2.26 17.61
CA MET A 18 -5.37 -1.10 16.90
C MET A 18 -5.26 -1.30 15.38
N ALA A 19 -6.40 -1.55 14.74
CA ALA A 19 -6.49 -1.55 13.29
C ALA A 19 -6.11 -0.16 12.80
N ARG A 20 -5.26 -0.10 11.78
CA ARG A 20 -4.83 1.17 11.17
C ARG A 20 -5.54 1.31 9.84
N THR A 21 -5.80 2.55 9.44
CA THR A 21 -6.32 2.83 8.10
C THR A 21 -5.15 2.88 7.13
N TRP A 22 -5.24 2.09 6.08
CA TRP A 22 -4.27 2.01 4.99
C TRP A 22 -4.93 2.50 3.71
N LEU A 23 -4.20 3.21 2.86
CA LEU A 23 -4.56 3.35 1.47
C LEU A 23 -4.04 2.13 0.72
N MET A 24 -4.96 1.37 0.12
CA MET A 24 -4.64 0.29 -0.79
C MET A 24 -4.72 0.81 -2.23
N MET A 25 -3.69 0.55 -3.02
CA MET A 25 -3.69 0.76 -4.47
C MET A 25 -3.35 -0.56 -5.17
N SER A 26 -4.25 -1.09 -5.99
CA SER A 26 -3.98 -2.34 -6.71
C SER A 26 -3.31 -2.07 -8.07
N SER A 27 -2.74 -3.12 -8.66
CA SER A 27 -2.19 -3.10 -10.02
C SER A 27 -3.19 -2.63 -11.08
N GLU A 28 -4.49 -2.78 -10.85
CA GLU A 28 -5.57 -2.32 -11.74
C GLU A 28 -5.91 -0.83 -11.55
N GLY A 29 -5.12 -0.10 -10.75
CA GLY A 29 -5.34 1.31 -10.46
C GLY A 29 -6.53 1.58 -9.53
N GLN A 30 -7.03 0.58 -8.82
CA GLN A 30 -8.09 0.81 -7.82
C GLN A 30 -7.49 1.40 -6.54
N ARG A 31 -8.04 2.51 -6.03
CA ARG A 31 -7.67 3.10 -4.73
C ARG A 31 -8.79 2.91 -3.71
N GLN A 32 -8.47 2.35 -2.54
CA GLN A 32 -9.44 2.24 -1.44
C GLN A 32 -8.80 2.41 -0.06
N MET A 33 -9.55 2.98 0.89
CA MET A 33 -9.13 3.02 2.29
C MET A 33 -9.58 1.73 2.98
N VAL A 34 -8.63 0.99 3.56
CA VAL A 34 -8.88 -0.28 4.26
C VAL A 34 -8.46 -0.18 5.71
N GLU A 35 -9.31 -0.64 6.63
CA GLU A 35 -8.94 -0.80 8.03
C GLU A 35 -8.37 -2.20 8.26
N ALA A 36 -7.07 -2.27 8.55
CA ALA A 36 -6.38 -3.54 8.75
C ALA A 36 -5.46 -3.48 9.96
N GLY A 37 -5.63 -4.45 10.85
CA GLY A 37 -4.73 -4.70 11.97
C GLY A 37 -3.49 -5.47 11.57
N ARG A 38 -2.49 -5.49 12.46
CA ARG A 38 -1.20 -6.17 12.27
C ARG A 38 -1.33 -7.61 11.74
N GLN A 39 -2.22 -8.40 12.36
CA GLN A 39 -2.44 -9.80 11.96
C GLN A 39 -3.04 -9.94 10.55
N SER A 40 -3.89 -8.99 10.14
CA SER A 40 -4.47 -8.97 8.80
C SER A 40 -3.40 -8.66 7.76
N ILE A 41 -2.58 -7.63 8.02
CA ILE A 41 -1.48 -7.24 7.14
C ILE A 41 -0.45 -8.36 7.02
N MET A 42 -0.07 -9.01 8.13
CA MET A 42 0.86 -10.17 8.11
C MET A 42 0.35 -11.29 7.20
N ARG A 43 -0.92 -11.67 7.31
CA ARG A 43 -1.49 -12.73 6.46
C ARG A 43 -1.58 -12.31 4.99
N ARG A 44 -1.89 -11.04 4.72
CA ARG A 44 -2.06 -10.50 3.37
C ARG A 44 -0.72 -10.36 2.62
N THR A 45 0.31 -9.89 3.32
CA THR A 45 1.60 -9.53 2.73
C THR A 45 2.69 -10.59 2.93
N GLY A 46 2.45 -11.58 3.79
CA GLY A 46 3.46 -12.56 4.21
C GLY A 46 4.55 -11.99 5.12
N LEU A 47 4.45 -10.72 5.51
CA LEU A 47 5.42 -10.08 6.39
C LEU A 47 5.36 -10.63 7.80
N THR A 48 6.52 -10.67 8.46
CA THR A 48 6.61 -11.05 9.86
C THR A 48 6.22 -9.88 10.76
N ALA A 49 5.90 -10.20 12.02
CA ALA A 49 5.69 -9.20 13.04
C ALA A 49 6.89 -8.23 13.18
N ARG A 50 8.12 -8.68 12.90
CA ARG A 50 9.33 -7.84 12.96
C ARG A 50 9.33 -6.76 11.88
N ASP A 51 8.84 -7.08 10.69
CA ASP A 51 8.89 -6.16 9.54
C ASP A 51 7.89 -5.03 9.70
N LEU A 52 6.72 -5.36 10.22
CA LEU A 52 5.69 -4.36 10.55
C LEU A 52 6.11 -3.41 11.68
N ARG A 53 7.10 -3.75 12.51
CA ARG A 53 7.62 -2.81 13.52
C ARG A 53 8.39 -1.65 12.89
N ASN A 54 8.95 -1.81 11.70
CA ASN A 54 9.60 -0.71 10.99
C ASN A 54 8.60 0.39 10.60
N LEU A 55 7.31 0.03 10.48
CA LEU A 55 6.22 0.95 10.15
C LEU A 55 5.51 1.48 11.41
N ASP A 56 6.00 1.15 12.59
CA ASP A 56 5.41 1.62 13.85
C ASP A 56 5.70 3.12 14.04
N PRO A 57 4.67 3.98 14.07
CA PRO A 57 4.84 5.42 14.21
C PRO A 57 5.31 5.82 15.61
N MET A 58 5.20 4.92 16.59
CA MET A 58 5.67 5.17 17.96
C MET A 58 7.19 4.97 18.09
N LEU A 59 7.84 4.46 17.05
CA LEU A 59 9.27 4.17 17.05
C LEU A 59 9.96 5.01 15.97
N SER A 60 10.91 5.85 16.39
CA SER A 60 11.79 6.59 15.48
C SER A 60 12.83 5.63 14.88
N TYR A 61 12.43 4.89 13.85
CA TYR A 61 13.37 4.09 13.06
C TYR A 61 14.02 4.93 11.96
N PRO A 62 15.29 4.66 11.61
CA PRO A 62 15.91 5.27 10.45
C PRO A 62 15.16 4.90 9.16
N SER A 63 15.37 5.69 8.11
CA SER A 63 14.84 5.37 6.79
C SER A 63 15.34 4.01 6.33
N THR A 64 14.44 3.10 5.98
CA THR A 64 14.77 1.71 5.62
C THR A 64 13.91 1.22 4.47
N ILE A 65 14.56 0.52 3.55
CA ILE A 65 13.95 -0.29 2.50
C ILE A 65 14.32 -1.73 2.83
N VAL A 66 13.32 -2.57 3.05
CA VAL A 66 13.52 -3.98 3.36
C VAL A 66 12.84 -4.82 2.29
N GLY A 67 13.65 -5.49 1.47
CA GLY A 67 13.18 -6.54 0.58
C GLY A 67 12.82 -7.80 1.36
N ARG A 68 11.65 -8.35 1.08
CA ARG A 68 11.25 -9.71 1.47
C ARG A 68 10.74 -10.46 0.27
N ASP A 69 10.72 -11.77 0.41
CA ASP A 69 10.36 -12.72 -0.65
C ASP A 69 9.08 -12.35 -1.42
N LYS A 70 8.08 -11.78 -0.74
CA LYS A 70 6.77 -11.44 -1.34
C LYS A 70 6.35 -9.98 -1.16
N ALA A 71 7.19 -9.16 -0.56
CA ALA A 71 6.85 -7.78 -0.23
C ALA A 71 8.10 -6.92 -0.01
N MET A 72 7.99 -5.62 -0.31
CA MET A 72 8.96 -4.62 0.09
C MET A 72 8.35 -3.73 1.16
N VAL A 73 9.10 -3.48 2.24
CA VAL A 73 8.70 -2.57 3.31
C VAL A 73 9.49 -1.27 3.17
N LEU A 74 8.77 -0.16 3.08
CA LEU A 74 9.33 1.18 2.98
C LEU A 74 8.98 1.97 4.25
N ASN A 75 10.00 2.39 4.98
CA ASN A 75 9.86 3.40 6.03
C ASN A 75 10.81 4.55 5.67
N LEU A 76 10.32 5.60 5.03
CA LEU A 76 11.11 6.74 4.57
C LEU A 76 10.49 8.00 5.13
N GLU A 77 11.15 8.69 6.07
CA GLU A 77 10.68 9.95 6.69
C GLU A 77 9.15 9.99 6.98
N GLN A 78 8.32 10.47 6.04
CA GLN A 78 6.85 10.54 6.14
C GLN A 78 6.11 9.39 5.42
N ILE A 79 6.76 8.70 4.49
CA ILE A 79 6.22 7.63 3.66
C ILE A 79 6.43 6.29 4.35
N LYS A 80 5.31 5.64 4.68
CA LYS A 80 5.28 4.28 5.26
C LYS A 80 4.44 3.40 4.37
N ALA A 81 5.07 2.48 3.67
CA ALA A 81 4.40 1.66 2.67
C ALA A 81 4.83 0.20 2.73
N ILE A 82 3.94 -0.68 2.27
CA ILE A 82 4.22 -2.06 1.95
C ILE A 82 3.85 -2.25 0.50
N ILE A 83 4.80 -2.70 -0.30
CA ILE A 83 4.59 -3.01 -1.71
C ILE A 83 4.56 -4.52 -1.84
N THR A 84 3.57 -5.04 -2.54
CA THR A 84 3.47 -6.45 -2.92
C THR A 84 3.32 -6.55 -4.43
N ALA A 85 3.37 -7.75 -4.99
CA ALA A 85 3.23 -7.98 -6.42
C ALA A 85 1.86 -7.56 -7.02
N HIS A 86 0.86 -7.33 -6.17
CA HIS A 86 -0.53 -7.07 -6.61
C HIS A 86 -1.07 -5.72 -6.12
N GLU A 87 -0.47 -5.18 -5.06
CA GLU A 87 -0.99 -3.99 -4.40
C GLU A 87 0.05 -3.30 -3.52
N VAL A 88 -0.21 -2.01 -3.30
CA VAL A 88 0.54 -1.14 -2.40
C VAL A 88 -0.35 -0.75 -1.23
N LEU A 89 0.18 -0.85 -0.02
CA LEU A 89 -0.47 -0.45 1.22
C LEU A 89 0.31 0.71 1.83
N LEU A 90 -0.24 1.92 1.81
CA LEU A 90 0.36 3.10 2.44
C LEU A 90 -0.34 3.46 3.75
N LEU A 91 0.45 3.87 4.73
CA LEU A 91 -0.02 4.54 5.94
C LEU A 91 0.01 6.05 5.76
N ASN A 92 -0.83 6.75 6.54
CA ASN A 92 -0.85 8.20 6.60
C ASN A 92 -1.01 8.90 5.23
N SER A 93 -1.72 8.27 4.28
CA SER A 93 -1.92 8.81 2.92
C SER A 93 -2.68 10.15 2.84
N ARG A 94 -3.21 10.64 3.97
CA ARG A 94 -3.87 11.95 4.09
C ARG A 94 -2.93 13.07 4.50
N ASP A 95 -1.67 12.75 4.79
CA ASP A 95 -0.67 13.74 5.13
C ASP A 95 -0.31 14.57 3.88
N PRO A 96 -0.37 15.92 3.93
CA PRO A 96 0.00 16.79 2.81
C PRO A 96 1.38 16.49 2.21
N SER A 97 2.34 16.02 3.01
CA SER A 97 3.68 15.66 2.53
C SER A 97 3.70 14.33 1.78
N VAL A 98 2.69 13.47 1.95
CA VAL A 98 2.59 12.15 1.33
C VAL A 98 1.65 12.15 0.13
N ILE A 99 0.68 13.08 0.07
CA ILE A 99 -0.29 13.19 -1.03
C ILE A 99 0.38 13.25 -2.42
N PRO A 100 1.41 14.10 -2.66
CA PRO A 100 2.06 14.16 -3.98
C PRO A 100 2.65 12.82 -4.41
N PHE A 101 3.28 12.09 -3.48
CA PHE A 101 3.82 10.76 -3.72
C PHE A 101 2.71 9.74 -4.05
N VAL A 102 1.59 9.78 -3.33
CA VAL A 102 0.44 8.91 -3.59
C VAL A 102 -0.13 9.14 -5.00
N ASP A 103 -0.27 10.40 -5.40
CA ASP A 103 -0.83 10.74 -6.71
C ASP A 103 0.10 10.37 -7.85
N GLU A 104 1.41 10.64 -7.71
CA GLU A 104 2.41 10.22 -8.69
C GLU A 104 2.45 8.69 -8.83
N LEU A 105 2.51 7.98 -7.69
CA LEU A 105 2.56 6.53 -7.70
C LEU A 105 1.34 5.95 -8.41
N HIS A 106 0.14 6.44 -8.12
CA HIS A 106 -1.05 5.96 -8.80
C HIS A 106 -1.11 6.32 -10.29
N ALA A 107 -0.68 7.53 -10.67
CA ALA A 107 -0.63 7.92 -12.07
C ALA A 107 0.29 6.98 -12.86
N ARG A 108 1.43 6.60 -12.28
CA ARG A 108 2.32 5.57 -12.85
C ARG A 108 1.59 4.23 -12.98
N ILE A 109 0.98 3.72 -11.90
CA ILE A 109 0.21 2.46 -11.93
C ILE A 109 -0.82 2.45 -13.06
N LEU A 110 -1.59 3.53 -13.23
CA LEU A 110 -2.59 3.65 -14.30
C LEU A 110 -1.97 3.65 -15.70
N ASN A 111 -0.85 4.34 -15.89
CA ASN A 111 -0.16 4.41 -17.17
C ASN A 111 0.38 3.04 -17.60
N HIS A 112 0.89 2.25 -16.65
CA HIS A 112 1.42 0.91 -16.94
C HIS A 112 0.30 -0.12 -17.20
N HIS A 113 -0.86 0.01 -16.56
CA HIS A 113 -2.01 -0.85 -16.83
C HIS A 113 -2.55 -0.71 -18.27
N SER A 114 -2.37 0.46 -18.89
CA SER A 114 -2.80 0.71 -20.28
C SER A 114 -2.02 -0.10 -21.32
N THR A 115 -0.80 -0.56 -21.00
CA THR A 115 0.07 -1.27 -21.95
C THR A 115 -0.13 -2.79 -21.94
N ALA A 116 -0.87 -3.34 -20.98
CA ALA A 116 -0.97 -4.79 -20.74
C ALA A 116 -2.10 -5.51 -21.50
N ALA A 117 -2.91 -4.84 -22.32
CA ALA A 117 -4.11 -5.45 -22.95
C ALA A 117 -3.85 -6.57 -23.99
N THR A 118 -2.60 -6.97 -24.21
CA THR A 118 -2.24 -8.07 -25.14
C THR A 118 -1.13 -8.92 -24.56
N THR A 119 -1.44 -10.20 -24.28
CA THR A 119 -0.55 -11.32 -23.92
C THR A 119 -0.35 -11.62 -22.42
N ASP A 120 -0.65 -12.87 -22.05
CA ASP A 120 -0.50 -13.57 -20.77
C ASP A 120 -0.13 -12.72 -19.53
N HIS A 121 -1.17 -12.20 -18.87
CA HIS A 121 -1.12 -10.93 -18.14
C HIS A 121 -0.58 -10.97 -16.71
N SER A 122 -0.56 -12.11 -16.01
CA SER A 122 -0.37 -12.08 -14.56
C SER A 122 1.09 -11.99 -14.11
N GLN A 123 2.03 -12.63 -14.82
CA GLN A 123 3.45 -12.66 -14.39
C GLN A 123 4.21 -11.42 -14.88
N VAL A 124 3.95 -10.96 -16.11
CA VAL A 124 4.62 -9.78 -16.71
C VAL A 124 4.18 -8.49 -16.02
N VAL A 125 2.89 -8.39 -15.66
CA VAL A 125 2.39 -7.25 -14.86
C VAL A 125 3.05 -7.24 -13.49
N CYS A 126 3.26 -8.39 -12.84
CA CYS A 126 3.97 -8.43 -11.55
C CYS A 126 5.44 -7.98 -11.64
N ASP A 127 6.16 -8.39 -12.69
CA ASP A 127 7.56 -8.03 -12.89
C ASP A 127 7.73 -6.55 -13.26
N LEU A 128 6.82 -6.01 -14.10
CA LEU A 128 6.74 -4.57 -14.39
C LEU A 128 6.33 -3.77 -13.15
N PHE A 129 5.33 -4.22 -12.41
CA PHE A 129 4.82 -3.51 -11.24
C PHE A 129 5.88 -3.39 -10.15
N ILE A 130 6.61 -4.46 -9.83
CA ILE A 130 7.71 -4.39 -8.86
C ILE A 130 8.91 -3.61 -9.42
N GLY A 131 9.30 -3.84 -10.68
CA GLY A 131 10.42 -3.14 -11.32
C GLY A 131 10.22 -1.63 -11.43
N ASP A 132 9.03 -1.19 -11.84
CA ASP A 132 8.67 0.23 -11.92
C ASP A 132 8.50 0.85 -10.53
N MET A 133 8.02 0.09 -9.55
CA MET A 133 7.98 0.55 -8.17
C MET A 133 9.36 0.67 -7.53
N ILE A 134 10.36 -0.12 -7.94
CA ILE A 134 11.76 0.08 -7.53
C ILE A 134 12.28 1.43 -8.07
N ASN A 135 12.01 1.76 -9.34
CA ASN A 135 12.36 3.06 -9.94
C ASN A 135 11.63 4.27 -9.32
N VAL A 136 10.58 4.06 -8.51
CA VAL A 136 9.89 5.12 -7.76
C VAL A 136 10.59 5.39 -6.41
N VAL A 137 11.38 4.43 -5.92
CA VAL A 137 11.99 4.48 -4.60
C VAL A 137 13.49 4.83 -4.66
N GLU A 138 14.16 4.60 -5.79
CA GLU A 138 15.51 5.12 -6.11
C GLU A 138 15.49 6.56 -6.63
#